data_AF-A0A485NX93-F1
#
_entry.id   AF-A0A485NX93-F1
#
_cell.length_a   1.000
_cell.length_b   1.000
_cell.length_c   1.000
_cell.angle_alpha   90.00
_cell.angle_beta   90.00
_cell.angle_gamma   90.00
#
_symmetry.space_group_name_H-M   'P 1'
#
loop_
_entity.id
_entity.type
_entity.pdbx_description
1 polymer ?
#
loop_
_entity_poly.entity_id
_entity_poly.type
_entity_poly.pdbx_seq_one_letter_code
_entity_poly.pdbx_strand_id
1 'polypeptide(L)'
;MSSETKFSAEQYYGFHEHWGFVLQLLVFLVTFVVYLESETLMTPEVVTEVLGIEPYWEKGFHLDVEDHLSGVLILASEFSRLSVNSVTVGGYSQILHIYTFINELNSSFCLPNPKNDSLRNCCDGFKYDLKKVDEVVYDLTIQGFSKETAVAYAEK
;
A
#
# COMPACT_ATOMS: atom_id res chain seq x y z
N MET A 1 23.80 1.53 11.93
CA MET A 1 24.35 2.88 11.68
C MET A 1 23.36 3.83 12.34
N SER A 2 23.71 4.40 13.50
CA SER A 2 22.86 5.40 14.16
C SER A 2 22.85 6.64 13.28
N SER A 3 21.70 6.96 12.70
CA SER A 3 21.48 8.20 11.96
C SER A 3 21.58 9.34 12.96
N GLU A 4 22.62 10.18 12.83
CA GLU A 4 22.69 11.42 13.59
C GLU A 4 21.51 12.30 13.19
N THR A 5 20.51 12.39 14.06
CA THR A 5 19.33 13.21 13.86
C THR A 5 19.74 14.68 13.92
N LYS A 6 19.51 15.42 12.82
CA LYS A 6 19.84 16.85 12.69
C LYS A 6 18.96 17.78 13.54
N PHE A 7 17.98 17.23 14.26
CA PHE A 7 16.98 17.95 15.05
C PHE A 7 16.68 17.19 16.34
N SER A 8 16.22 17.91 17.37
CA SER A 8 15.76 17.29 18.62
C SER A 8 14.43 16.56 18.41
N ALA A 9 14.20 15.44 19.11
CA ALA A 9 12.96 14.66 19.00
C ALA A 9 11.69 15.51 19.19
N GLU A 10 11.74 16.51 20.08
CA GLU A 10 10.63 17.43 20.36
C GLU A 10 10.25 18.30 19.14
N GLN A 11 11.17 18.48 18.20
CA GLN A 11 10.95 19.28 16.99
C GLN A 11 10.46 18.44 15.80
N TYR A 12 10.24 17.13 15.99
CA TYR A 12 9.81 16.22 14.93
C TYR A 12 8.60 16.77 14.15
N TYR A 13 7.50 17.06 14.84
CA TYR A 13 6.29 17.58 14.20
C TYR A 13 6.45 19.00 13.65
N GLY A 14 7.40 19.79 14.19
CA GLY A 14 7.70 21.12 13.67
C GLY A 14 8.35 21.11 12.29
N PHE A 15 9.06 20.04 11.95
CA PHE A 15 9.72 19.87 10.65
C PHE A 15 9.07 18.80 9.76
N HIS A 16 8.02 18.12 10.23
CA HIS A 16 7.37 16.99 9.55
C HIS A 16 7.02 17.26 8.08
N GLU A 17 6.48 18.44 7.77
CA GLU A 17 6.15 18.87 6.40
C GLU A 17 7.32 18.78 5.39
N HIS A 18 8.58 18.81 5.86
CA HIS A 18 9.75 18.73 4.99
C HIS A 18 9.99 17.32 4.45
N TRP A 19 9.63 16.29 5.23
CA TRP A 19 9.88 14.89 4.88
C TRP A 19 8.62 14.04 4.79
N GLY A 20 7.45 14.51 5.22
CA GLY A 20 6.21 13.74 5.25
C GLY A 20 5.91 13.09 3.89
N PHE A 21 5.94 13.87 2.80
CA PHE A 21 5.75 13.32 1.46
C PHE A 21 6.80 12.27 1.07
N VAL A 22 8.07 12.51 1.37
CA VAL A 22 9.16 11.58 1.06
C VAL A 22 9.02 10.30 1.88
N LEU A 23 8.61 10.42 3.15
CA LEU A 23 8.39 9.29 4.04
C LEU A 23 7.23 8.43 3.52
N GLN A 24 6.11 9.04 3.13
CA GLN A 24 4.98 8.34 2.51
C GLN A 24 5.40 7.58 1.25
N LEU A 25 6.22 8.19 0.39
CA LEU A 25 6.75 7.54 -0.81
C LEU A 25 7.67 6.37 -0.47
N LEU A 26 8.51 6.50 0.56
CA LEU A 26 9.37 5.41 1.05
C LEU A 26 8.55 4.25 1.61
N VAL A 27 7.50 4.54 2.40
CA VAL A 27 6.57 3.51 2.87
C VAL A 27 5.93 2.78 1.68
N PHE A 28 5.45 3.52 0.69
CA PHE A 28 4.91 2.95 -0.54
C PHE A 28 5.91 1.99 -1.19
N LEU A 29 7.16 2.43 -1.43
CA LEU A 29 8.18 1.63 -2.10
C LEU A 29 8.52 0.35 -1.32
N VAL A 30 8.71 0.46 -0.01
CA VAL A 30 9.01 -0.70 0.85
C VAL A 30 7.86 -1.68 0.83
N THR A 31 6.63 -1.19 1.00
CA THR A 31 5.43 -2.03 0.98
C THR A 31 5.24 -2.69 -0.38
N PHE A 32 5.53 -1.99 -1.47
CA PHE A 32 5.41 -2.53 -2.81
C PHE A 32 6.43 -3.64 -3.09
N VAL A 33 7.69 -3.44 -2.68
CA VAL A 33 8.73 -4.48 -2.83
C VAL A 33 8.34 -5.74 -2.06
N VAL A 34 7.90 -5.59 -0.80
CA VAL A 34 7.47 -6.75 0.00
C VAL A 34 6.25 -7.43 -0.61
N TYR A 35 5.28 -6.67 -1.12
CA TYR A 35 4.16 -7.26 -1.84
C TYR A 35 4.61 -8.09 -3.05
N LEU A 36 5.59 -7.63 -3.82
CA LEU A 36 6.11 -8.38 -4.96
C LEU A 36 6.88 -9.65 -4.55
N GLU A 37 7.42 -9.71 -3.34
CA GLU A 37 8.16 -10.86 -2.83
C GLU A 37 7.26 -11.90 -2.13
N SER A 38 6.27 -11.45 -1.36
CA SER A 38 5.48 -12.32 -0.47
C SER A 38 3.96 -12.18 -0.60
N GLU A 39 3.47 -11.22 -1.38
CA GLU A 39 2.03 -10.90 -1.53
C GLU A 39 1.32 -10.57 -0.20
N THR A 40 2.05 -10.17 0.85
CA THR A 40 1.51 -9.91 2.19
C THR A 40 1.41 -8.42 2.52
N LEU A 41 0.48 -8.09 3.42
CA LEU A 41 0.34 -6.73 3.93
C LEU A 41 1.45 -6.45 4.94
N MET A 42 2.23 -5.41 4.68
CA MET A 42 3.33 -5.03 5.55
C MET A 42 2.84 -4.37 6.83
N THR A 43 3.40 -4.75 7.98
CA THR A 43 3.13 -4.08 9.25
C THR A 43 4.07 -2.88 9.42
N PRO A 44 3.64 -1.81 10.14
CA PRO A 44 4.46 -0.62 10.34
C PRO A 44 5.83 -0.91 10.96
N GLU A 45 5.94 -1.94 11.81
CA GLU A 45 7.18 -2.34 12.46
C GLU A 45 8.24 -2.80 11.46
N VAL A 46 7.84 -3.54 10.43
CA VAL A 46 8.80 -4.01 9.42
C VAL A 46 9.19 -2.85 8.49
N VAL A 47 8.27 -1.91 8.23
CA VAL A 47 8.61 -0.69 7.47
C VAL A 47 9.64 0.16 8.22
N THR A 48 9.48 0.35 9.52
CA THR A 48 10.47 1.10 10.33
C THR A 48 11.80 0.37 10.40
N GLU A 49 11.80 -0.96 10.50
CA GLU A 49 13.01 -1.78 10.44
C GLU A 49 13.76 -1.61 9.12
N VAL A 50 13.07 -1.71 7.98
CA VAL A 50 13.67 -1.56 6.65
C VAL A 50 14.20 -0.13 6.44
N LEU A 51 13.48 0.88 6.92
CA LEU A 51 13.90 2.29 6.81
C LEU A 51 14.97 2.68 7.85
N GLY A 52 15.24 1.83 8.84
CA GLY A 52 16.17 2.12 9.93
C GLY A 52 15.70 3.26 10.84
N ILE A 53 14.38 3.34 11.05
CA ILE A 53 13.70 4.37 11.85
C ILE A 53 13.27 3.77 13.20
N GLU A 54 13.21 4.60 14.24
CA GLU A 54 12.74 4.12 15.54
C GLU A 54 11.23 3.81 15.52
N PRO A 55 10.78 2.68 16.10
CA PRO A 55 9.37 2.32 16.12
C PRO A 55 8.53 3.17 17.09
N TYR A 56 9.18 3.82 18.06
CA TYR A 56 8.51 4.60 19.10
C TYR A 56 8.90 6.07 19.02
N TRP A 57 7.90 6.94 19.17
CA TRP A 57 8.06 8.40 19.15
C TRP A 57 9.03 8.94 20.20
N GLU A 58 9.18 8.26 21.33
CA GLU A 58 10.06 8.66 22.45
C GLU A 58 11.56 8.62 22.09
N LYS A 59 11.94 7.82 21.09
CA LYS A 59 13.34 7.57 20.75
C LYS A 59 13.86 8.45 19.60
N GLY A 60 13.00 9.31 19.03
CA GLY A 60 13.40 10.28 18.01
C GLY A 60 12.58 10.21 16.73
N PHE A 61 13.28 10.06 15.60
CA PHE A 61 12.63 9.97 14.28
C PHE A 61 11.84 8.67 14.22
N HIS A 62 10.53 8.79 14.03
CA HIS A 62 9.59 7.68 14.00
C HIS A 62 8.70 7.77 12.76
N LEU A 63 8.04 6.66 12.42
CA LEU A 63 7.03 6.64 11.37
C LEU A 63 5.67 6.96 11.99
N ASP A 64 5.06 8.07 11.55
CA ASP A 64 3.70 8.37 11.97
C ASP A 64 2.69 7.43 11.31
N VAL A 65 1.60 7.13 12.01
CA VAL A 65 0.55 6.25 11.51
C VAL A 65 -0.09 6.87 10.27
N GLU A 66 -0.25 8.19 10.23
CA GLU A 66 -0.83 8.89 9.07
C GLU A 66 0.03 8.75 7.81
N ASP A 67 1.35 8.84 7.96
CA ASP A 67 2.28 8.67 6.85
C ASP A 67 2.32 7.22 6.36
N HIS A 68 2.26 6.27 7.29
CA HIS A 68 2.16 4.85 6.94
C HIS A 68 0.89 4.60 6.11
N LEU A 69 -0.26 5.04 6.61
CA LEU A 69 -1.56 4.88 5.95
C LEU A 69 -1.57 5.54 4.56
N SER A 70 -1.05 6.76 4.47
CA SER A 70 -0.98 7.50 3.21
C SER A 70 -0.09 6.77 2.19
N GLY A 71 1.06 6.23 2.62
CA GLY A 71 1.93 5.42 1.77
C GLY A 71 1.26 4.14 1.27
N VAL A 72 0.50 3.46 2.12
CA VAL A 72 -0.28 2.26 1.74
C VAL A 72 -1.43 2.62 0.79
N LEU A 73 -2.05 3.79 0.90
CA LEU A 73 -3.08 4.22 -0.04
C LEU A 73 -2.52 4.52 -1.43
N ILE A 74 -1.29 5.06 -1.53
CA ILE A 74 -0.59 5.26 -2.81
C ILE A 74 -0.36 3.93 -3.53
N LEU A 75 -0.09 2.85 -2.78
CA LEU A 75 0.09 1.50 -3.32
C LEU A 75 -1.12 1.02 -4.14
N ALA A 76 -2.34 1.36 -3.71
CA ALA A 76 -3.56 0.94 -4.39
C ALA A 76 -3.68 1.49 -5.82
N SER A 77 -3.24 2.74 -6.02
CA SER A 77 -3.20 3.35 -7.36
C SER A 77 -2.22 2.61 -8.27
N GLU A 78 -1.08 2.17 -7.73
CA GLU A 78 -0.11 1.36 -8.49
C GLU A 78 -0.63 -0.05 -8.77
N PHE A 79 -1.41 -0.64 -7.86
CA PHE A 79 -2.08 -1.92 -8.16
C PHE A 79 -3.12 -1.82 -9.27
N SER A 80 -3.85 -0.71 -9.36
CA SER A 80 -4.77 -0.48 -10.49
C SER A 80 -4.01 -0.54 -11.82
N ARG A 81 -2.83 0.10 -11.87
CA ARG A 81 -1.95 0.07 -13.05
C ARG A 81 -1.36 -1.32 -13.30
N LEU A 82 -0.88 -1.98 -12.24
CA LEU A 82 -0.33 -3.33 -12.33
C LEU A 82 -1.37 -4.31 -12.85
N SER A 83 -2.62 -4.23 -12.38
CA SER A 83 -3.72 -5.10 -12.81
C SER A 83 -3.95 -5.04 -14.32
N VAL A 84 -4.03 -3.84 -14.89
CA VAL A 84 -4.20 -3.64 -16.34
C VAL A 84 -2.99 -4.16 -17.13
N ASN A 85 -1.78 -3.93 -16.61
CA ASN A 85 -0.56 -4.45 -17.25
C ASN A 85 -0.50 -5.98 -17.20
N SER A 86 -0.89 -6.59 -16.08
CA SER A 86 -0.93 -8.04 -15.91
C SER A 86 -1.93 -8.70 -16.85
N VAL A 87 -3.08 -8.06 -17.15
CA VAL A 87 -4.01 -8.55 -18.19
C VAL A 87 -3.32 -8.64 -19.54
N THR A 88 -2.55 -7.61 -19.90
CA THR A 88 -1.87 -7.52 -21.20
C THR A 88 -0.82 -8.62 -21.37
N VAL A 89 -0.19 -9.04 -20.27
CA VAL A 89 0.81 -10.13 -20.25
C VAL A 89 0.15 -11.51 -20.10
N GLY A 90 -1.15 -11.59 -19.80
CA GLY A 90 -1.87 -12.85 -19.55
C GLY A 90 -1.68 -13.41 -18.14
N GLY A 91 -1.23 -12.59 -17.19
CA GLY A 91 -1.01 -12.96 -15.79
C GLY A 91 -2.29 -12.93 -14.95
N TYR A 92 -3.21 -13.86 -15.19
CA TYR A 92 -4.55 -13.86 -14.56
C TYR A 92 -4.53 -14.14 -13.05
N SER A 93 -3.63 -15.01 -12.58
CA SER A 93 -3.48 -15.31 -11.15
C SER A 93 -3.16 -14.05 -10.36
N GLN A 94 -2.15 -13.29 -10.81
CA GLN A 94 -1.69 -12.06 -10.17
C GLN A 94 -2.82 -11.05 -9.95
N ILE A 95 -3.75 -10.93 -10.90
CA ILE A 95 -4.88 -10.00 -10.79
C ILE A 95 -5.82 -10.41 -9.65
N LEU A 96 -6.08 -11.71 -9.48
CA LEU A 96 -6.91 -12.21 -8.39
C LEU A 96 -6.24 -11.97 -7.03
N HIS A 97 -4.92 -12.16 -6.94
CA HIS A 97 -4.14 -11.85 -5.74
C HIS A 97 -4.20 -10.36 -5.41
N ILE A 98 -3.99 -9.48 -6.40
CA ILE A 98 -4.14 -8.03 -6.25
C ILE A 98 -5.56 -7.67 -5.77
N TYR A 99 -6.59 -8.26 -6.38
CA TYR A 99 -7.98 -8.00 -6.02
C TYR A 99 -8.31 -8.39 -4.59
N THR A 100 -7.87 -9.57 -4.14
CA THR A 100 -8.04 -9.99 -2.75
C THR A 100 -7.31 -9.05 -1.80
N PHE A 101 -6.07 -8.69 -2.12
CA PHE A 101 -5.26 -7.78 -1.31
C PHE A 101 -5.91 -6.39 -1.14
N ILE A 102 -6.36 -5.75 -2.23
CA ILE A 102 -6.99 -4.42 -2.14
C ILE A 102 -8.31 -4.49 -1.34
N ASN A 103 -9.06 -5.58 -1.42
CA ASN A 103 -10.28 -5.73 -0.61
C ASN A 103 -9.98 -5.88 0.89
N GLU A 104 -8.89 -6.55 1.25
CA GLU A 104 -8.40 -6.64 2.63
C GLU A 104 -7.92 -5.27 3.13
N LEU A 105 -7.21 -4.49 2.29
CA LEU A 105 -6.85 -3.11 2.57
C LEU A 105 -8.10 -2.26 2.83
N ASN A 106 -9.08 -2.30 1.93
CA ASN A 106 -10.32 -1.52 2.04
C ASN A 106 -11.05 -1.79 3.36
N SER A 107 -11.14 -3.07 3.73
CA SER A 107 -11.79 -3.51 4.96
C SER A 107 -11.03 -3.03 6.21
N SER A 108 -9.69 -2.99 6.13
CA SER A 108 -8.83 -2.59 7.26
C SER A 108 -8.77 -1.07 7.45
N PHE A 109 -8.81 -0.29 6.36
CA PHE A 109 -8.46 1.13 6.38
C PHE A 109 -9.63 2.09 6.18
N CYS A 110 -10.73 1.67 5.55
CA CYS A 110 -11.88 2.55 5.28
C CYS A 110 -13.06 2.39 6.24
N LEU A 111 -13.05 1.40 7.14
CA LEU A 111 -14.03 1.25 8.23
C LEU A 111 -13.85 2.26 9.39
N PRO A 112 -12.62 2.64 9.81
CA PRO A 112 -12.45 3.72 10.78
C PRO A 112 -12.54 5.07 10.05
N ASN A 113 -13.59 5.86 10.32
CA ASN A 113 -13.73 7.22 9.78
C ASN A 113 -12.54 8.09 10.26
N PRO A 114 -11.53 8.37 9.42
CA PRO A 114 -10.36 9.10 9.85
C PRO A 114 -10.77 10.53 10.17
N LYS A 115 -10.28 11.06 11.30
CA LYS A 115 -10.57 12.46 11.69
C LYS A 115 -9.80 13.47 10.82
N ASN A 116 -8.75 13.03 10.14
CA ASN A 116 -7.92 13.87 9.30
C ASN A 116 -8.50 13.98 7.87
N ASP A 117 -8.62 15.20 7.37
CA ASP A 117 -9.20 15.49 6.05
C ASP A 117 -8.32 14.98 4.90
N SER A 118 -6.99 14.96 5.05
CA SER A 118 -6.07 14.43 4.03
C SER A 118 -6.27 12.93 3.81
N LEU A 119 -6.32 12.15 4.88
CA LEU A 119 -6.58 10.71 4.85
C LEU A 119 -7.97 10.40 4.29
N ARG A 120 -8.98 11.22 4.59
CA ARG A 120 -10.33 11.06 4.00
C ARG A 120 -10.29 11.22 2.49
N ASN A 121 -9.60 12.24 1.99
CA ASN A 121 -9.44 12.46 0.55
C ASN A 121 -8.68 11.30 -0.12
N CYS A 122 -7.63 10.78 0.51
CA CYS A 122 -6.91 9.60 0.02
C CYS A 122 -7.78 8.33 0.01
N CYS A 123 -8.57 8.10 1.06
CA CYS A 123 -9.53 6.99 1.12
C CYS A 123 -10.63 7.10 0.05
N ASP A 124 -11.09 8.31 -0.27
CA ASP A 124 -12.04 8.51 -1.35
C ASP A 124 -11.40 8.24 -2.72
N GLY A 125 -10.14 8.66 -2.92
CA GLY A 125 -9.33 8.28 -4.08
C GLY A 125 -9.20 6.76 -4.24
N PHE A 126 -8.91 6.06 -3.15
CA PHE A 126 -8.76 4.62 -3.09
C PHE A 126 -10.01 3.86 -3.57
N LYS A 127 -11.23 4.35 -3.28
CA LYS A 127 -12.48 3.73 -3.77
C LYS A 127 -12.56 3.70 -5.29
N TYR A 128 -12.03 4.72 -5.97
CA TYR A 128 -12.00 4.74 -7.43
C TYR A 128 -11.01 3.71 -7.97
N ASP A 129 -9.86 3.53 -7.33
CA ASP A 129 -8.87 2.54 -7.76
C ASP A 129 -9.34 1.10 -7.49
N LEU A 130 -10.01 0.86 -6.36
CA LEU A 130 -10.69 -0.42 -6.10
C LEU A 130 -11.72 -0.74 -7.18
N LYS A 131 -12.55 0.25 -7.56
CA LYS A 131 -13.55 0.07 -8.61
C LYS A 131 -12.91 -0.29 -9.96
N LYS A 132 -11.79 0.33 -10.33
CA LYS A 132 -11.07 -0.01 -11.57
C LYS A 132 -10.57 -1.46 -11.56
N VAL A 133 -10.02 -1.92 -10.43
CA VAL A 133 -9.55 -3.32 -10.33
C VAL A 133 -10.74 -4.30 -10.38
N ASP A 134 -11.86 -3.94 -9.75
CA ASP A 134 -13.10 -4.73 -9.80
C ASP A 134 -13.65 -4.85 -11.23
N GLU A 135 -13.66 -3.75 -12.00
CA GLU A 135 -14.04 -3.75 -13.42
C GLU A 135 -13.12 -4.67 -14.25
N VAL A 136 -11.81 -4.64 -14.00
CA VAL A 136 -10.84 -5.54 -14.69
C VAL A 136 -11.12 -7.01 -14.37
N VAL A 137 -11.36 -7.36 -13.10
CA VAL A 137 -11.69 -8.73 -12.68
C VAL A 137 -13.02 -9.18 -13.27
N TYR A 138 -14.00 -8.28 -13.30
CA TYR A 138 -15.30 -8.55 -13.90
C TYR A 138 -15.18 -8.86 -15.40
N ASP A 139 -14.44 -8.04 -16.15
CA ASP A 139 -14.21 -8.23 -17.59
C ASP A 139 -13.51 -9.55 -17.91
N LEU A 140 -12.61 -10.01 -17.04
CA LEU A 140 -11.98 -11.33 -17.17
C LEU A 140 -12.95 -12.48 -16.88
N THR A 141 -13.79 -12.30 -15.86
CA THR A 141 -14.77 -13.31 -15.45
C THR A 141 -15.79 -13.56 -16.55
N ILE A 142 -16.30 -12.50 -17.21
CA ILE A 142 -17.25 -12.64 -18.34
C ILE A 142 -16.60 -13.29 -19.58
N GLN A 143 -15.28 -13.19 -19.74
CA GLN A 143 -14.52 -13.84 -20.80
C GLN A 143 -14.20 -15.31 -20.50
N GLY A 144 -14.60 -15.83 -19.32
CA GLY A 144 -14.42 -17.24 -18.93
C GLY A 144 -13.10 -17.53 -18.21
N PHE A 145 -12.36 -16.51 -17.79
CA PHE A 145 -11.20 -16.68 -16.92
C PHE A 145 -11.67 -16.77 -15.46
N SER A 146 -12.07 -17.96 -15.01
CA SER A 146 -12.49 -18.20 -13.63
C SER A 146 -11.31 -18.44 -12.68
N LYS A 147 -11.58 -18.49 -11.37
CA LYS A 147 -10.63 -18.94 -10.34
C LYS A 147 -10.04 -20.32 -10.67
N GLU A 148 -10.81 -21.24 -11.27
CA GLU A 148 -10.28 -22.55 -11.68
C GLU A 148 -9.28 -22.44 -12.84
N THR A 149 -9.53 -21.54 -13.80
CA THR A 149 -8.62 -21.28 -14.91
C THR A 149 -7.29 -20.67 -14.42
N ALA A 150 -7.33 -19.78 -13.42
CA ALA A 150 -6.14 -19.16 -12.86
C ALA A 150 -5.21 -20.17 -12.14
N VAL A 151 -5.77 -21.14 -11.43
CA VAL A 151 -5.00 -22.24 -10.79
C VAL A 151 -4.29 -23.09 -11.85
N ALA A 152 -4.96 -23.39 -12.97
CA ALA A 152 -4.37 -24.16 -14.06
C ALA A 152 -3.20 -23.45 -14.79
N TYR A 153 -3.13 -22.11 -14.74
CA TYR A 153 -2.00 -21.34 -15.27
C TYR A 153 -0.87 -21.12 -14.25
N ALA A 154 -1.17 -21.12 -12.94
CA ALA A 154 -0.16 -20.99 -11.89
C ALA A 154 0.68 -22.27 -11.70
N GLU A 155 0.16 -23.43 -12.12
CA GLU A 155 0.84 -24.73 -12.06
C GLU A 155 1.69 -25.05 -13.31
N LYS A 156 1.87 -24.08 -14.23
CA LYS A 156 2.67 -24.21 -15.46
C LYS A 156 3.93 -23.37 -15.40
#